data_AF-A0A7R9SY35-F1
#
_entry.id   AF-A0A7R9SY35-F1
#
_cell.length_a   1.000
_cell.length_b   1.000
_cell.length_c   1.000
_cell.angle_alpha   90.00
_cell.angle_beta   90.00
_cell.angle_gamma   90.00
#
_symmetry.space_group_name_H-M   'P 1'
#
loop_
_entity.id
_entity.type
_entity.pdbx_description
1 polymer ?
#
loop_
_entity_poly.entity_id
_entity_poly.type
_entity_poly.pdbx_seq_one_letter_code
_entity_poly.pdbx_strand_id
1 'polypeptide(L)'
;FDVHHDIGTWDPKTNTVDAVSPLRVATVFAYLNDVPASGGGATRFPRLRAANGRGALEIHPKRGDAVVWCNITGQAEPDLDVLHAGEPLRKGVRKVGLNVWLTLDDLSML
;
A
#
# COMPACT_ATOMS: atom_id res chain seq x y z
N PHE A 1 3.88 8.48 5.79
CA PHE A 1 4.76 7.41 5.27
C PHE A 1 4.86 7.68 3.79
N ASP A 2 6.06 7.96 3.29
CA ASP A 2 6.25 8.50 1.94
C ASP A 2 5.91 7.46 0.85
N VAL A 3 5.92 7.88 -0.41
CA VAL A 3 5.65 6.98 -1.54
C VAL A 3 6.74 5.90 -1.58
N HIS A 4 6.32 4.64 -1.54
CA HIS A 4 7.20 3.49 -1.51
C HIS A 4 6.52 2.26 -2.13
N HIS A 5 7.29 1.18 -2.23
CA HIS A 5 6.82 -0.12 -2.64
C HIS A 5 7.09 -1.13 -1.52
N ASP A 6 6.17 -2.06 -1.26
CA ASP A 6 6.34 -2.99 -0.13
C ASP A 6 7.40 -4.05 -0.39
N ILE A 7 7.66 -4.40 -1.65
CA ILE A 7 8.68 -5.39 -2.04
C ILE A 7 10.14 -4.93 -1.80
N GLY A 8 10.39 -3.62 -1.65
CA GLY A 8 11.76 -3.09 -1.63
C GLY A 8 11.88 -1.58 -1.83
N THR A 9 13.09 -1.12 -2.15
CA THR A 9 13.38 0.32 -2.27
C THR A 9 13.03 0.83 -3.67
N TRP A 10 12.21 1.88 -3.75
CA TRP A 10 11.89 2.55 -5.01
C TRP A 10 12.88 3.68 -5.31
N ASP A 11 13.52 3.66 -6.48
CA ASP A 11 14.29 4.79 -7.00
C ASP A 11 13.41 5.61 -7.98
N PRO A 12 13.02 6.85 -7.61
CA PRO A 12 12.20 7.70 -8.46
C PRO A 12 12.92 8.20 -9.73
N LYS A 13 14.26 8.17 -9.79
CA LYS A 13 15.02 8.65 -10.95
C LYS A 13 15.00 7.64 -12.09
N THR A 14 15.17 6.37 -11.75
CA THR A 14 15.15 5.25 -12.71
C THR A 14 13.76 4.66 -12.85
N ASN A 15 12.86 4.97 -11.91
CA ASN A 15 11.54 4.38 -11.81
C ASN A 15 11.59 2.85 -11.64
N THR A 16 12.57 2.36 -10.88
CA THR A 16 12.77 0.94 -10.60
C THR A 16 12.59 0.66 -9.12
N VAL A 17 12.33 -0.61 -8.78
CA VAL A 17 12.26 -1.07 -7.39
C VAL A 17 13.28 -2.17 -7.18
N ASP A 18 14.21 -1.93 -6.26
CA ASP A 18 15.17 -2.93 -5.82
C ASP A 18 14.51 -3.82 -4.78
N ALA A 19 14.01 -4.97 -5.23
CA ALA A 19 13.34 -5.95 -4.38
C ALA A 19 14.29 -6.52 -3.32
N VAL A 20 13.77 -6.77 -2.12
CA VAL A 20 14.51 -7.37 -1.01
C VAL A 20 13.92 -8.72 -0.62
N SER A 21 14.76 -9.60 -0.08
CA SER A 21 14.32 -10.88 0.48
C SER A 21 13.82 -10.69 1.93
N PRO A 22 12.73 -11.37 2.34
CA PRO A 22 11.89 -12.26 1.54
C PRO A 22 11.00 -11.49 0.54
N LEU A 23 10.76 -12.09 -0.64
CA LEU A 23 9.98 -11.45 -1.70
C LEU A 23 8.52 -11.35 -1.31
N ARG A 24 8.06 -10.15 -0.94
CA ARG A 24 6.67 -9.86 -0.55
C ARG A 24 5.80 -9.75 -1.78
N VAL A 25 5.05 -10.80 -2.11
CA VAL A 25 4.24 -10.91 -3.33
C VAL A 25 2.89 -10.20 -3.23
N ALA A 26 2.35 -10.06 -2.02
CA ALA A 26 1.11 -9.33 -1.78
C ALA A 26 1.10 -8.71 -0.38
N THR A 27 0.26 -7.70 -0.22
CA THR A 27 0.05 -7.01 1.05
C THR A 27 -1.42 -6.99 1.43
N VAL A 28 -1.69 -7.21 2.72
CA VAL A 28 -2.98 -6.91 3.36
C VAL A 28 -2.75 -5.84 4.42
N PHE A 29 -3.37 -4.67 4.24
CA PHE A 29 -3.34 -3.60 5.22
C PHE A 29 -4.71 -3.40 5.85
N ALA A 30 -4.86 -3.79 7.12
CA ALA A 30 -6.10 -3.68 7.87
C ALA A 30 -6.12 -2.44 8.76
N TYR A 31 -7.24 -1.71 8.76
CA TYR A 31 -7.45 -0.54 9.61
C TYR A 31 -8.06 -0.96 10.95
N LEU A 32 -7.36 -0.71 12.06
CA LEU A 32 -7.76 -1.18 13.39
C LEU A 32 -8.62 -0.16 14.16
N ASN A 33 -8.72 1.08 13.66
CA ASN A 33 -9.60 2.10 14.18
C ASN A 33 -10.16 3.00 13.06
N ASP A 34 -11.25 3.69 13.36
CA ASP A 34 -11.80 4.71 12.48
C ASP A 34 -10.93 5.97 12.47
N VAL A 35 -10.77 6.56 11.28
CA VAL A 35 -10.25 7.92 11.14
C VAL A 35 -11.35 8.78 10.51
N PRO A 36 -11.74 9.92 11.13
CA PRO A 36 -12.72 10.82 10.52
C PRO A 36 -12.27 11.27 9.13
N ALA A 37 -13.19 11.52 8.20
CA ALA A 37 -12.85 11.94 6.84
C ALA A 37 -11.97 13.22 6.81
N SER A 38 -12.17 14.13 7.76
CA SER A 38 -11.33 15.32 7.92
C SER A 38 -9.94 15.04 8.50
N GLY A 39 -9.68 13.85 9.03
CA GLY A 39 -8.46 13.48 9.75
C GLY A 39 -7.25 13.15 8.88
N GLY A 40 -7.43 13.00 7.56
CA GLY A 40 -6.38 12.58 6.63
C GLY A 40 -6.06 11.08 6.76
N GLY A 41 -4.80 10.70 6.53
CA GLY A 41 -4.36 9.32 6.76
C GLY A 41 -4.83 8.29 5.74
N ALA A 42 -5.27 8.69 4.55
CA ALA A 42 -5.63 7.73 3.50
C ALA A 42 -4.42 6.86 3.12
N THR A 43 -4.68 5.63 2.71
CA THR A 43 -3.72 4.84 1.94
C THR A 43 -3.90 5.23 0.48
N ARG A 44 -2.91 5.91 -0.09
CA ARG A 44 -3.00 6.55 -1.41
C ARG A 44 -2.11 5.83 -2.42
N PHE A 45 -2.70 5.45 -3.56
CA PHE A 45 -2.03 4.83 -4.69
C PHE A 45 -1.95 5.83 -5.85
N PRO A 46 -0.87 6.63 -5.98
CA PRO A 46 -0.73 7.72 -6.96
C PRO A 46 -0.98 7.36 -8.42
N ARG A 47 -0.70 6.11 -8.83
CA ARG A 47 -0.79 5.67 -10.23
C ARG A 47 -2.16 5.10 -10.58
N LEU A 48 -2.84 4.50 -9.60
CA LEU A 48 -4.20 4.05 -9.74
C LEU A 48 -5.17 5.24 -9.74
N ARG A 49 -6.23 5.15 -10.53
CA ARG A 49 -7.27 6.18 -10.60
C ARG A 49 -8.43 5.84 -9.68
N ALA A 50 -8.98 6.86 -9.02
CA ALA A 50 -10.22 6.70 -8.29
C ALA A 50 -11.35 6.27 -9.24
N ALA A 51 -12.36 5.55 -8.72
CA ALA A 51 -13.47 5.02 -9.51
C ALA A 51 -14.28 6.11 -10.25
N ASN A 52 -14.28 7.34 -9.74
CA ASN A 52 -14.90 8.50 -10.38
C ASN A 52 -14.05 9.10 -11.53
N GLY A 53 -12.92 8.47 -11.88
CA GLY A 53 -11.99 8.90 -12.92
C GLY A 53 -11.16 10.14 -12.57
N ARG A 54 -11.27 10.67 -11.34
CA ARG A 54 -10.62 11.92 -10.93
C ARG A 54 -9.61 11.68 -9.82
N GLY A 55 -8.35 11.99 -10.09
CA GLY A 55 -7.28 11.91 -9.10
C GLY A 55 -6.78 10.49 -8.86
N ALA A 56 -5.93 10.36 -7.84
CA ALA A 56 -5.38 9.07 -7.41
C ALA A 56 -6.41 8.26 -6.62
N LEU A 57 -6.24 6.95 -6.56
CA LEU A 57 -7.01 6.11 -5.66
C LEU A 57 -6.58 6.39 -4.21
N GLU A 58 -7.56 6.69 -3.36
CA GLU A 58 -7.37 6.98 -1.94
C GLU A 58 -8.36 6.14 -1.13
N ILE A 59 -7.82 5.32 -0.21
CA ILE A 59 -8.63 4.51 0.69
C ILE A 59 -8.58 5.10 2.09
N HIS A 60 -9.73 5.55 2.59
CA HIS A 60 -9.84 6.17 3.90
C HIS A 60 -9.96 5.09 5.00
N PRO A 61 -9.26 5.26 6.14
CA PRO A 61 -9.30 4.27 7.21
C PRO A 61 -10.69 4.13 7.84
N LYS A 62 -11.22 2.91 7.82
CA LYS A 62 -12.46 2.53 8.48
C LYS A 62 -12.20 1.26 9.28
N ARG A 63 -12.56 1.24 10.57
CA ARG A 63 -12.28 0.10 11.45
C ARG A 63 -12.88 -1.18 10.88
N GLY A 64 -12.05 -2.22 10.75
CA GLY A 64 -12.46 -3.54 10.27
C GLY A 64 -12.26 -3.74 8.77
N ASP A 65 -12.11 -2.66 8.00
CA ASP A 65 -11.79 -2.75 6.58
C ASP A 65 -10.32 -3.09 6.37
N ALA A 66 -10.03 -3.74 5.24
CA ALA A 66 -8.67 -4.00 4.77
C ALA A 66 -8.55 -3.69 3.28
N VAL A 67 -7.36 -3.28 2.88
CA VAL A 67 -6.97 -3.14 1.48
C VAL A 67 -5.98 -4.23 1.15
N VAL A 68 -6.18 -4.90 0.02
CA VAL A 68 -5.32 -5.97 -0.47
C VAL A 68 -4.80 -5.59 -1.84
N TRP A 69 -3.51 -5.78 -2.08
CA TRP A 69 -2.91 -5.59 -3.40
C TRP A 69 -1.77 -6.57 -3.65
N CYS A 70 -1.53 -6.87 -4.93
CA CYS A 70 -0.38 -7.65 -5.37
C CYS A 70 0.80 -6.70 -5.57
N ASN A 71 1.94 -7.03 -4.99
CA ASN A 71 3.19 -6.26 -5.13
C ASN A 71 3.95 -6.64 -6.41
N ILE A 72 3.51 -7.69 -7.10
CA ILE A 72 4.12 -8.19 -8.33
C ILE A 72 3.10 -8.26 -9.45
N THR A 73 3.60 -8.10 -10.67
CA THR A 73 2.88 -8.36 -11.92
C THR A 73 2.77 -9.88 -12.18
N GLY A 74 2.04 -10.26 -13.23
CA GLY A 74 1.95 -11.66 -13.67
C GLY A 74 3.30 -12.28 -14.10
N GLN A 75 4.33 -11.46 -14.28
CA GLN A 75 5.69 -11.84 -14.64
C GLN A 75 6.63 -11.89 -13.43
N ALA A 76 6.11 -11.77 -12.20
CA ALA A 76 6.86 -11.71 -10.94
C ALA A 76 7.79 -10.50 -10.78
N GLU A 77 7.60 -9.46 -11.60
CA GLU A 77 8.30 -8.17 -11.47
C GLU A 77 7.54 -7.22 -10.52
N PRO A 78 8.22 -6.32 -9.79
CA PRO A 78 7.57 -5.29 -8.98
C PRO A 78 6.51 -4.50 -9.75
N ASP A 79 5.30 -4.42 -9.21
CA ASP A 79 4.21 -3.66 -9.82
C ASP A 79 4.26 -2.19 -9.39
N LEU A 80 4.77 -1.33 -10.27
CA LEU A 80 4.90 0.09 -9.95
C LEU A 80 3.56 0.81 -9.79
N ASP A 81 2.44 0.25 -10.26
CA ASP A 81 1.13 0.88 -10.11
C ASP A 81 0.64 0.86 -8.66
N VAL A 82 1.13 -0.09 -7.85
CA VAL A 82 0.82 -0.19 -6.42
C VAL A 82 1.81 0.53 -5.50
N LEU A 83 2.70 1.36 -6.07
CA LEU A 83 3.39 2.37 -5.28
C LEU A 83 2.36 3.14 -4.45
N HIS A 84 2.61 3.28 -3.15
CA HIS A 84 1.63 3.84 -2.23
C HIS A 84 2.26 4.64 -1.11
N ALA A 85 1.43 5.46 -0.47
CA ALA A 85 1.81 6.29 0.66
C ALA A 85 0.72 6.26 1.73
N GLY A 86 1.13 6.42 2.98
CA GLY A 86 0.23 6.77 4.07
C GLY A 86 0.19 8.28 4.20
N GLU A 87 -0.92 8.90 3.82
CA GLU A 87 -1.06 10.35 3.84
C GLU A 87 -0.91 10.93 5.26
N PRO A 88 -0.50 12.21 5.39
CA PRO A 88 -0.39 12.86 6.69
C PRO A 88 -1.70 12.83 7.48
N LEU A 89 -1.57 12.62 8.78
CA LEU A 89 -2.68 12.79 9.72
C LEU A 89 -2.74 14.24 10.20
N ARG A 90 -3.97 14.72 10.46
CA ARG A 90 -4.15 15.99 11.15
C ARG A 90 -3.73 15.89 12.62
N LYS A 91 -3.37 17.05 13.20
CA LYS A 91 -2.96 17.15 14.61
C LYS A 91 -4.02 16.52 15.52
N GLY A 92 -3.58 15.63 16.41
CA GLY A 92 -4.44 14.96 17.39
C GLY A 92 -5.18 13.71 16.87
N VAL A 93 -5.10 13.41 15.57
CA VAL A 93 -5.68 12.20 14.98
C VAL A 93 -4.69 11.04 15.09
N ARG A 94 -5.21 9.83 15.35
CA ARG A 94 -4.43 8.59 15.36
C ARG A 94 -4.99 7.60 14.35
N LYS A 95 -4.10 6.97 13.59
CA LYS A 95 -4.38 5.82 12.72
C LYS A 95 -3.57 4.64 13.23
N VAL A 96 -4.23 3.52 13.44
CA VAL A 96 -3.64 2.24 13.81
C VAL A 96 -3.95 1.28 12.67
N GLY A 97 -2.91 0.68 12.11
CA GLY A 97 -3.03 -0.30 11.04
C GLY A 97 -2.22 -1.55 11.35
N LEU A 98 -2.66 -2.68 10.83
CA LEU A 98 -1.93 -3.93 10.80
C LEU A 98 -1.50 -4.19 9.36
N ASN A 99 -0.20 -4.46 9.17
CA ASN A 99 0.33 -4.84 7.87
C ASN A 99 0.69 -6.33 7.89
N VAL A 100 0.18 -7.08 6.92
CA VAL A 100 0.53 -8.49 6.69
C VAL A 100 1.11 -8.59 5.29
N TRP A 101 2.38 -8.97 5.21
CA TRP A 101 3.03 -9.26 3.94
C TRP A 101 3.01 -10.76 3.70
N LEU A 102 2.48 -11.14 2.54
CA LEU A 102 2.56 -12.50 2.03
C LEU A 102 3.83 -12.61 1.19
N THR A 103 4.66 -13.59 1.49
CA THR A 103 5.92 -13.82 0.78
C THR A 103 5.80 -15.00 -0.17
N LEU A 104 6.73 -15.09 -1.14
CA LEU A 104 6.77 -16.24 -2.04
C LEU A 104 6.94 -17.56 -1.27
N ASP A 105 7.71 -17.55 -0.18
CA ASP A 105 7.94 -18.71 0.67
C ASP A 105 6.63 -19.21 1.30
N ASP A 106 5.75 -18.30 1.74
CA ASP A 106 4.42 -18.63 2.28
C ASP A 106 3.52 -19.35 1.26
N LEU A 107 3.70 -19.07 -0.04
CA LEU A 107 2.92 -19.67 -1.13
C LEU A 107 3.52 -20.96 -1.67
N SER A 108 4.84 -21.14 -1.55
CA SER A 108 5.55 -22.35 -1.98
C SER A 108 5.24 -23.60 -1.15
N MET A 109 4.55 -23.42 -0.02
CA MET A 109 4.12 -24.47 0.90
C MET A 109 2.69 -24.99 0.63
N LEU A 110 2.04 -24.49 -0.44
CA LEU A 110 0.71 -24.90 -0.92
C LEU A 110 0.83 -25.81 -2.15
#